data_AF-A0AAJ6N480-F1
#
_entry.id   AF-A0AAJ6N480-F1
#
_cell.length_a   1.000
_cell.length_b   1.000
_cell.length_c   1.000
_cell.angle_alpha   90.00
_cell.angle_beta   90.00
_cell.angle_gamma   90.00
#
_symmetry.space_group_name_H-M   'P 1'
#
loop_
_entity.id
_entity.type
_entity.pdbx_description
1 polymer ?
#
loop_
_entity_poly.entity_id
_entity_poly.type
_entity_poly.pdbx_seq_one_letter_code
_entity_poly.pdbx_strand_id
1 'polypeptide(L)'
;MSELDLVRGDLDYHATRVAMILVFFVFSCQKWFDYEAHALIPFISHGPLIFWLYPVFGVRGAAYFLGSAELLFGLLLLLGFWNRKLAVLGSLGSCATYVATVTIIPFFPDAWAAPAGGFPAATLPFLFLMKDVVLLAASVYLLKQDILRAAAEMSPTQNGIVDRKRSRSRRLALKAQDHRRPVWRAMSCSATSARLLPMICGWGPTPRMSFPDRLMNAASQPAATAPSVSQAWQAIMQSCDGRAPSSFST
;
A
#
# COMPACT_ATOMS: atom_id res chain seq x y z
N MET A 1 -12.35 0.31 24.40
CA MET A 1 -11.53 0.04 23.21
C MET A 1 -12.23 0.73 22.06
N SER A 2 -11.73 1.89 21.65
CA SER A 2 -12.46 2.82 20.78
C SER A 2 -12.48 2.33 19.34
N GLU A 3 -13.68 2.26 18.76
CA GLU A 3 -13.99 1.99 17.34
C GLU A 3 -13.07 2.73 16.33
N LEU A 4 -12.48 3.86 16.74
CA LEU A 4 -11.55 4.66 15.95
C LEU A 4 -10.14 4.03 15.77
N ASP A 5 -9.72 3.12 16.65
CA ASP A 5 -8.41 2.45 16.57
C ASP A 5 -8.45 1.24 15.61
N LEU A 6 -9.63 0.59 15.51
CA LEU A 6 -9.92 -0.47 14.54
C LEU A 6 -9.96 0.06 13.10
N VAL A 7 -10.41 1.32 12.92
CA VAL A 7 -10.53 1.98 11.62
C VAL A 7 -9.21 2.61 11.15
N ARG A 8 -8.31 3.03 12.04
CA ARG A 8 -7.13 3.86 11.68
C ARG A 8 -5.79 3.14 11.56
N GLY A 9 -5.62 1.95 12.14
CA GLY A 9 -4.29 1.30 12.18
C GLY A 9 -3.95 0.45 10.94
N ASP A 10 -4.83 -0.51 10.64
CA ASP A 10 -4.51 -1.61 9.71
C ASP A 10 -5.61 -1.89 8.67
N LEU A 11 -6.76 -1.21 8.73
CA LEU A 11 -7.89 -1.46 7.83
C LEU A 11 -7.52 -1.19 6.37
N ASP A 12 -6.89 -0.04 6.09
CA ASP A 12 -6.49 0.36 4.73
C ASP A 12 -5.55 -0.68 4.08
N TYR A 13 -4.63 -1.22 4.87
CA TYR A 13 -3.69 -2.25 4.43
C TYR A 13 -4.40 -3.56 4.10
N HIS A 14 -5.22 -4.05 5.03
CA HIS A 14 -5.96 -5.30 4.83
C HIS A 14 -6.97 -5.18 3.69
N ALA A 15 -7.68 -4.06 3.59
CA ALA A 15 -8.61 -3.77 2.51
C ALA A 15 -7.90 -3.74 1.15
N THR A 16 -6.79 -3.00 1.04
CA THR A 16 -6.00 -2.93 -0.20
C THR A 16 -5.46 -4.30 -0.59
N ARG A 17 -4.96 -5.08 0.38
CA ARG A 17 -4.47 -6.44 0.12
C ARG A 17 -5.58 -7.37 -0.35
N VAL A 18 -6.73 -7.39 0.31
CA VAL A 18 -7.88 -8.21 -0.10
C VAL A 18 -8.36 -7.80 -1.48
N ALA A 19 -8.45 -6.50 -1.76
CA ALA A 19 -8.80 -6.00 -3.09
C ALA A 19 -7.81 -6.47 -4.16
N MET A 20 -6.50 -6.41 -3.90
CA MET A 20 -5.49 -6.93 -4.83
C MET A 20 -5.64 -8.44 -5.06
N ILE A 21 -5.85 -9.23 -3.99
CA ILE A 21 -6.03 -10.68 -4.11
C ILE A 21 -7.25 -11.00 -4.98
N LEU A 22 -8.36 -10.29 -4.77
CA LEU A 22 -9.59 -10.48 -5.55
C LEU A 22 -9.35 -10.13 -7.03
N VAL A 23 -8.68 -9.00 -7.30
CA VAL A 23 -8.32 -8.60 -8.67
C VAL A 23 -7.44 -9.67 -9.31
N PHE A 24 -6.33 -10.09 -8.70
CA PHE A 24 -5.47 -11.14 -9.27
C PHE A 24 -6.23 -12.45 -9.54
N PHE A 25 -7.13 -12.84 -8.63
CA PHE A 25 -7.92 -14.06 -8.79
C PHE A 25 -8.91 -13.98 -9.95
N VAL A 26 -9.68 -12.88 -10.04
CA VAL A 26 -10.68 -12.71 -11.11
C VAL A 26 -10.01 -12.56 -12.47
N PHE A 27 -8.93 -11.77 -12.56
CA PHE A 27 -8.18 -11.58 -13.80
C PHE A 27 -7.54 -12.89 -14.27
N SER A 28 -6.95 -13.65 -13.34
CA SER A 28 -6.39 -14.96 -13.66
C SER A 28 -7.45 -15.90 -14.21
N CYS A 29 -8.62 -16.00 -13.56
CA CYS A 29 -9.74 -16.83 -14.02
C CYS A 29 -10.20 -16.45 -15.43
N GLN A 30 -10.22 -15.15 -15.76
CA GLN A 30 -10.62 -14.70 -17.09
C GLN A 30 -9.66 -15.16 -18.20
N LYS A 31 -8.35 -15.31 -17.93
CA LYS A 31 -7.36 -15.78 -18.92
C LYS A 31 -7.60 -17.20 -19.41
N TRP A 32 -8.40 -17.99 -18.71
CA TRP A 32 -8.69 -19.37 -19.09
C TRP A 32 -9.74 -19.49 -20.21
N PHE A 33 -10.45 -18.41 -20.51
CA PHE A 33 -11.44 -18.39 -21.57
C PHE A 33 -10.81 -18.02 -22.92
N ASP A 34 -11.20 -18.72 -23.99
CA ASP A 34 -10.62 -18.53 -25.33
C ASP A 34 -10.87 -17.11 -25.89
N TYR A 35 -11.99 -16.47 -25.53
CA TYR A 35 -12.30 -15.11 -25.99
C TYR A 35 -11.30 -14.07 -25.46
N GLU A 36 -10.81 -14.22 -24.22
CA GLU A 36 -9.79 -13.34 -23.65
C GLU A 36 -8.44 -13.56 -24.34
N ALA A 37 -8.09 -14.78 -24.71
CA ALA A 37 -6.84 -15.05 -25.42
C ALA A 37 -6.75 -14.24 -26.74
N HIS A 38 -7.88 -14.03 -27.42
CA HIS A 38 -7.94 -13.16 -28.60
C HIS A 38 -7.88 -11.66 -28.25
N ALA A 39 -8.53 -11.25 -27.16
CA ALA A 39 -8.44 -9.87 -26.65
C ALA A 39 -7.01 -9.49 -26.24
N LEU A 40 -6.18 -10.48 -25.87
CA LEU A 40 -4.78 -10.30 -25.48
C LEU A 40 -3.77 -10.14 -26.63
N ILE A 41 -4.16 -10.47 -27.86
CA ILE A 41 -3.31 -10.36 -29.05
C ILE A 41 -2.66 -8.98 -29.17
N PRO A 42 -3.41 -7.86 -29.16
CA PRO A 42 -2.81 -6.54 -29.29
C PRO A 42 -1.92 -6.16 -28.10
N PHE A 43 -2.24 -6.59 -26.86
CA PHE A 43 -1.45 -6.24 -25.69
C PHE A 43 -0.06 -6.90 -25.72
N ILE A 44 0.02 -8.19 -26.03
CA ILE A 44 1.29 -8.93 -26.03
C ILE A 44 2.12 -8.62 -27.27
N SER A 45 1.49 -8.43 -28.44
CA SER A 45 2.21 -8.18 -29.69
C SER A 45 2.92 -6.83 -29.71
N HIS A 46 2.36 -5.83 -29.02
CA HIS A 46 2.91 -4.48 -28.95
C HIS A 46 3.66 -4.19 -27.63
N GLY A 47 3.71 -5.15 -26.70
CA GLY A 47 4.37 -5.01 -25.41
C GLY A 47 5.88 -5.32 -25.48
N PRO A 48 6.79 -4.34 -25.28
CA PRO A 48 8.23 -4.55 -25.43
C PRO A 48 8.83 -5.49 -24.37
N LEU A 49 8.12 -5.77 -23.27
CA LEU A 49 8.58 -6.69 -22.21
C LEU A 49 8.07 -8.12 -22.37
N ILE A 50 6.98 -8.32 -23.12
CA ILE A 50 6.25 -9.60 -23.22
C ILE A 50 6.18 -10.15 -24.65
N PHE A 51 6.78 -9.49 -25.63
CA PHE A 51 6.78 -9.90 -27.04
C PHE A 51 7.30 -11.34 -27.27
N TRP A 52 8.20 -11.82 -26.40
CA TRP A 52 8.81 -13.15 -26.50
C TRP A 52 7.85 -14.29 -26.11
N LEU A 53 6.72 -13.98 -25.46
CA LEU A 53 5.82 -14.98 -24.92
C LEU A 53 5.07 -15.75 -26.02
N TYR A 54 4.68 -15.07 -27.10
CA TYR A 54 3.99 -15.71 -28.24
C TYR A 54 4.88 -16.66 -29.06
N PRO A 55 6.13 -16.31 -29.41
CA PRO A 55 7.04 -17.25 -30.08
C PRO A 55 7.28 -18.55 -29.28
N VAL A 56 7.27 -18.49 -27.95
CA VAL A 56 7.60 -19.65 -27.09
C VAL A 56 6.38 -20.52 -26.81
N PHE A 57 5.23 -19.92 -26.47
CA PHE A 57 4.05 -20.65 -25.97
C PHE A 57 2.84 -20.62 -26.92
N GLY A 58 2.88 -19.81 -27.99
CA GLY A 58 1.73 -19.52 -28.83
C GLY A 58 0.67 -18.68 -28.11
N VAL A 59 -0.43 -18.37 -28.80
CA VAL A 59 -1.48 -17.46 -28.29
C VAL A 59 -2.16 -18.01 -27.04
N ARG A 60 -2.62 -19.27 -27.07
CA ARG A 60 -3.29 -19.91 -25.93
C ARG A 60 -2.32 -20.22 -24.78
N GLY A 61 -1.12 -20.68 -25.08
CA GLY A 61 -0.12 -20.97 -24.05
C GLY A 61 0.35 -19.71 -23.32
N ALA A 62 0.52 -18.59 -24.03
CA ALA A 62 0.83 -17.30 -23.44
C ALA A 62 -0.26 -16.82 -22.47
N ALA A 63 -1.54 -16.97 -22.83
CA ALA A 63 -2.67 -16.65 -21.95
C ALA A 63 -2.68 -17.51 -20.67
N TYR A 64 -2.47 -18.84 -20.80
CA TYR A 64 -2.37 -19.72 -19.64
C TYR A 64 -1.15 -19.42 -18.75
N PHE A 65 -0.02 -19.06 -19.35
CA PHE A 65 1.18 -18.67 -18.59
C PHE A 65 0.95 -17.40 -17.79
N LEU A 66 0.39 -16.35 -18.43
CA LEU A 66 0.01 -15.10 -17.76
C LEU A 66 -1.00 -15.35 -16.64
N GLY A 67 -2.05 -16.13 -16.91
CA GLY A 67 -3.05 -16.50 -15.91
C GLY A 67 -2.45 -17.26 -14.73
N SER A 68 -1.54 -18.19 -14.98
CA SER A 68 -0.86 -18.97 -13.93
C SER A 68 0.09 -18.10 -13.10
N ALA A 69 0.79 -17.16 -13.73
CA ALA A 69 1.67 -16.22 -13.04
C ALA A 69 0.86 -15.25 -12.14
N GLU A 70 -0.25 -14.72 -12.65
CA GLU A 70 -1.18 -13.88 -11.87
C GLU A 70 -1.78 -14.65 -10.69
N LEU A 71 -2.15 -15.92 -10.90
CA LEU A 71 -2.63 -16.79 -9.83
C LEU A 71 -1.55 -17.01 -8.76
N LEU A 72 -0.30 -17.27 -9.18
CA LEU A 72 0.83 -17.46 -8.28
C LEU A 72 1.06 -16.22 -7.41
N PHE A 73 1.08 -15.02 -8.00
CA PHE A 73 1.24 -13.78 -7.24
C PHE A 73 0.03 -13.49 -6.34
N GLY A 74 -1.19 -13.76 -6.80
CA GLY A 74 -2.41 -13.69 -5.98
C GLY A 74 -2.34 -14.62 -4.76
N LEU A 75 -1.86 -15.86 -4.95
CA LEU A 75 -1.64 -16.80 -3.85
C LEU A 75 -0.52 -16.34 -2.91
N LEU A 76 0.58 -15.77 -3.43
CA LEU A 76 1.64 -15.20 -2.59
C LEU A 76 1.12 -14.04 -1.73
N LEU A 77 0.27 -13.18 -2.30
CA LEU A 77 -0.38 -12.10 -1.55
C LEU A 77 -1.32 -12.64 -0.46
N LEU A 78 -2.05 -13.72 -0.74
CA LEU A 78 -2.89 -14.42 0.25
C LEU A 78 -2.04 -15.07 1.36
N LEU A 79 -0.99 -15.80 1.00
CA LEU A 79 -0.05 -16.38 1.98
C LEU A 79 0.73 -15.29 2.74
N GLY A 80 0.78 -14.08 2.19
CA GLY A 80 1.35 -12.90 2.83
C GLY A 80 0.66 -12.49 4.13
N PHE A 81 -0.57 -12.96 4.42
CA PHE A 81 -1.20 -12.78 5.73
C PHE A 81 -0.47 -13.53 6.85
N TRP A 82 0.10 -14.70 6.55
CA TRP A 82 0.83 -15.50 7.54
C TRP A 82 2.33 -15.19 7.56
N ASN A 83 2.93 -14.96 6.38
CA ASN A 83 4.38 -14.83 6.26
C ASN A 83 4.78 -13.49 5.63
N ARG A 84 5.53 -12.66 6.39
CA ARG A 84 5.98 -11.34 5.92
C ARG A 84 6.92 -11.40 4.71
N LYS A 85 7.74 -12.45 4.60
CA LYS A 85 8.60 -12.67 3.43
C LYS A 85 7.78 -12.97 2.16
N LEU A 86 6.72 -13.76 2.29
CA LEU A 86 5.83 -14.07 1.17
C LEU A 86 5.01 -12.85 0.75
N ALA A 87 4.60 -12.01 1.72
CA ALA A 87 3.98 -10.72 1.46
C ALA A 87 4.85 -9.81 0.60
N VAL A 88 6.14 -9.66 0.95
CA VAL A 88 7.09 -8.85 0.15
C VAL A 88 7.29 -9.44 -1.24
N LEU A 89 7.41 -10.77 -1.37
CA LEU A 89 7.54 -11.42 -2.69
C LEU A 89 6.28 -11.26 -3.55
N GLY A 90 5.09 -11.39 -2.95
CA GLY A 90 3.81 -11.20 -3.65
C GLY A 90 3.59 -9.77 -4.10
N SER A 91 3.91 -8.78 -3.25
CA SER A 91 3.80 -7.36 -3.60
C SER A 91 4.86 -6.93 -4.63
N LEU A 92 6.06 -7.52 -4.59
CA LEU A 92 7.07 -7.29 -5.63
C LEU A 92 6.67 -7.92 -6.97
N GLY A 93 6.08 -9.12 -6.95
CA GLY A 93 5.55 -9.78 -8.14
C GLY A 93 4.38 -9.03 -8.77
N SER A 94 3.48 -8.47 -7.95
CA SER A 94 2.38 -7.64 -8.45
C SER A 94 2.88 -6.33 -9.07
N CYS A 95 3.84 -5.66 -8.43
CA CYS A 95 4.52 -4.50 -9.03
C CYS A 95 5.13 -4.83 -10.39
N ALA A 96 5.87 -5.95 -10.50
CA ALA A 96 6.49 -6.36 -11.76
C ALA A 96 5.46 -6.60 -12.86
N THR A 97 4.34 -7.24 -12.52
CA THR A 97 3.25 -7.52 -13.46
C THR A 97 2.61 -6.24 -13.98
N TYR A 98 2.28 -5.29 -13.10
CA TYR A 98 1.67 -4.02 -13.52
C TYR A 98 2.66 -3.07 -14.21
N VAL A 99 3.95 -3.10 -13.86
CA VAL A 99 4.97 -2.38 -14.63
C VAL A 99 5.03 -2.93 -16.05
N ALA A 100 4.96 -4.26 -16.22
CA ALA A 100 4.94 -4.87 -17.54
C ALA A 100 3.72 -4.42 -18.36
N THR A 101 2.53 -4.33 -17.76
CA THR A 101 1.31 -3.88 -18.47
C THR A 101 1.30 -2.37 -18.74
N VAL A 102 1.69 -1.54 -17.77
CA VAL A 102 1.78 -0.08 -17.95
C VAL A 102 2.78 0.31 -19.03
N THR A 103 3.85 -0.47 -19.20
CA THR A 103 4.83 -0.26 -20.28
C THR A 103 4.22 -0.45 -21.68
N ILE A 104 3.09 -1.16 -21.81
CA ILE A 104 2.39 -1.37 -23.10
C ILE A 104 1.65 -0.10 -23.54
N ILE A 105 1.17 0.71 -22.59
CA ILE A 105 0.34 1.91 -22.84
C ILE A 105 0.91 2.83 -23.93
N PRO A 106 2.18 3.27 -23.89
CA PRO A 106 2.73 4.15 -24.93
C PRO A 106 2.89 3.48 -26.30
N PHE A 107 2.92 2.15 -26.37
CA PHE A 107 3.10 1.38 -27.61
C PHE A 107 1.80 0.78 -28.13
N PHE A 108 0.67 1.06 -27.48
CA PHE A 108 -0.62 0.47 -27.85
C PHE A 108 -1.15 1.11 -29.14
N PRO A 109 -1.44 0.31 -30.19
CA PRO A 109 -2.00 0.84 -31.44
C PRO A 109 -3.45 1.29 -31.23
N ASP A 110 -3.90 2.30 -31.97
CA ASP A 110 -5.29 2.75 -31.99
C ASP A 110 -5.89 3.00 -30.59
N ALA A 111 -5.10 3.61 -29.69
CA ALA A 111 -5.55 3.98 -28.35
C ALA A 111 -6.78 4.91 -28.38
N TRP A 112 -6.90 5.74 -29.42
CA TRP A 112 -7.96 6.72 -29.60
C TRP A 112 -8.96 6.25 -30.65
N ALA A 113 -10.24 6.28 -30.30
CA ALA A 113 -11.33 5.91 -31.19
C ALA A 113 -11.52 7.01 -32.25
N ALA A 114 -10.91 6.83 -33.43
CA ALA A 114 -11.09 7.71 -34.57
C ALA A 114 -12.58 7.94 -34.94
N PRO A 115 -13.49 6.94 -34.86
CA PRO A 115 -14.91 7.15 -35.12
C PRO A 115 -15.64 8.04 -34.10
N ALA A 116 -15.08 8.23 -32.91
CA ALA A 116 -15.67 9.00 -31.81
C ALA A 116 -15.03 10.40 -31.62
N GLY A 117 -14.25 10.86 -32.61
CA GLY A 117 -13.59 12.18 -32.57
C GLY A 117 -12.12 12.15 -32.12
N GLY A 118 -11.52 10.97 -31.98
CA GLY A 118 -10.12 10.84 -31.55
C GLY A 118 -9.94 11.24 -30.08
N PHE A 119 -8.80 11.83 -29.72
CA PHE A 119 -8.53 12.26 -28.34
C PHE A 119 -9.64 13.22 -27.83
N PRO A 120 -10.30 12.97 -26.68
CA PRO A 120 -9.99 12.03 -25.59
C PRO A 120 -10.81 10.73 -25.57
N ALA A 121 -11.58 10.42 -26.62
CA ALA A 121 -12.35 9.19 -26.73
C ALA A 121 -11.40 7.99 -26.90
N ALA A 122 -11.14 7.27 -25.81
CA ALA A 122 -10.30 6.08 -25.82
C ALA A 122 -11.06 4.82 -26.24
N THR A 123 -10.36 3.87 -26.86
CA THR A 123 -10.93 2.56 -27.17
C THR A 123 -11.10 1.71 -25.92
N LEU A 124 -12.07 0.79 -25.92
CA LEU A 124 -12.35 -0.14 -24.82
C LEU A 124 -11.10 -0.93 -24.36
N PRO A 125 -10.26 -1.48 -25.28
CA PRO A 125 -9.01 -2.16 -24.89
C PRO A 125 -7.99 -1.23 -24.22
N PHE A 126 -7.93 0.04 -24.62
CA PHE A 126 -7.04 1.01 -23.98
C PHE A 126 -7.50 1.37 -22.56
N LEU A 127 -8.80 1.54 -22.35
CA LEU A 127 -9.36 1.78 -21.00
C LEU A 127 -9.14 0.58 -20.07
N PHE A 128 -9.08 -0.63 -20.61
CA PHE A 128 -8.70 -1.81 -19.85
C PHE A 128 -7.24 -1.77 -19.36
N LEU A 129 -6.33 -1.10 -20.05
CA LEU A 129 -4.97 -0.85 -19.55
C LEU A 129 -4.95 0.26 -18.49
N MET A 130 -5.83 1.26 -18.60
CA MET A 130 -5.81 2.41 -17.69
C MET A 130 -6.06 2.05 -16.22
N LYS A 131 -6.87 1.02 -15.95
CA LYS A 131 -7.03 0.49 -14.58
C LYS A 131 -5.71 -0.03 -13.99
N ASP A 132 -4.80 -0.53 -14.82
CA ASP A 132 -3.54 -1.11 -14.34
C ASP A 132 -2.60 -0.04 -13.78
N VAL A 133 -2.75 1.23 -14.17
CA VAL A 133 -2.04 2.35 -13.56
C VAL A 133 -2.44 2.54 -12.10
N VAL A 134 -3.74 2.41 -11.81
CA VAL A 134 -4.26 2.49 -10.44
C VAL A 134 -3.81 1.28 -9.62
N LEU A 135 -3.85 0.09 -10.23
CA LEU A 135 -3.39 -1.14 -9.60
C LEU A 135 -1.87 -1.13 -9.35
N LEU A 136 -1.08 -0.51 -10.23
CA LEU A 136 0.34 -0.26 -10.02
C LEU A 136 0.56 0.62 -8.79
N ALA A 137 -0.16 1.74 -8.67
CA ALA A 137 -0.07 2.61 -7.50
C ALA A 137 -0.43 1.86 -6.20
N ALA A 138 -1.49 1.04 -6.22
CA ALA A 138 -1.88 0.19 -5.10
C ALA A 138 -0.80 -0.85 -4.75
N SER A 139 -0.15 -1.46 -5.75
CA SER A 139 0.93 -2.44 -5.54
C SER A 139 2.17 -1.80 -4.91
N VAL A 140 2.55 -0.60 -5.33
CA VAL A 140 3.67 0.17 -4.74
C VAL A 140 3.36 0.56 -3.29
N TYR A 141 2.11 0.95 -3.01
CA TYR A 141 1.66 1.22 -1.65
C TYR A 141 1.77 -0.03 -0.77
N LEU A 142 1.30 -1.18 -1.26
CA LEU A 142 1.35 -2.44 -0.53
C LEU A 142 2.81 -2.88 -0.27
N LEU A 143 3.67 -2.78 -1.28
CA LEU A 143 5.09 -3.11 -1.19
C LEU A 143 5.80 -2.25 -0.14
N LYS A 144 5.53 -0.93 -0.11
CA LYS A 144 6.08 -0.03 0.90
C LYS A 144 5.69 -0.49 2.31
N GLN A 145 4.42 -0.83 2.53
CA GLN A 145 3.96 -1.29 3.83
C GLN A 145 4.53 -2.64 4.23
N ASP A 146 4.64 -3.58 3.29
CA ASP A 146 5.21 -4.90 3.52
C ASP A 146 6.69 -4.83 3.88
N ILE A 147 7.46 -3.96 3.21
CA ILE A 147 8.87 -3.71 3.54
C ILE A 147 9.01 -3.11 4.94
N LEU A 148 8.18 -2.11 5.29
CA LEU A 148 8.22 -1.47 6.61
C LEU A 148 7.90 -2.48 7.73
N ARG A 149 6.86 -3.32 7.53
CA ARG A 149 6.48 -4.37 8.49
C ARG A 149 7.53 -5.48 8.61
N ALA A 150 8.22 -5.81 7.51
CA ALA A 150 9.32 -6.76 7.52
C ALA A 150 10.57 -6.20 8.22
N ALA A 151 10.90 -4.92 8.00
CA ALA A 151 12.01 -4.24 8.66
C ALA A 151 11.80 -4.12 10.18
N ALA A 152 10.57 -3.85 10.62
CA ALA A 152 10.20 -3.78 12.03
C ALA A 152 10.33 -5.12 12.77
N GLU A 153 10.32 -6.26 12.07
CA GLU A 153 10.55 -7.58 12.68
C GLU A 153 12.04 -7.88 12.90
N MET A 154 12.88 -7.39 11.99
CA MET A 154 14.32 -7.61 12.06
C MET A 154 14.97 -6.82 13.21
N SER A 155 14.45 -5.64 13.55
CA SER A 155 15.00 -4.78 14.60
C SER A 155 14.97 -5.38 16.03
N PRO A 156 13.87 -5.97 16.56
CA PRO A 156 13.88 -6.57 17.90
C PRO A 156 14.78 -7.79 18.01
N THR A 157 14.82 -8.63 16.96
CA THR A 157 15.67 -9.84 16.93
C THR A 157 17.15 -9.46 16.91
N GLN A 158 17.53 -8.47 16.10
CA GLN A 158 18.90 -7.99 16.01
C GLN A 158 19.37 -7.34 17.32
N ASN A 159 18.54 -6.50 17.94
CA ASN A 159 18.87 -5.85 19.21
C ASN A 159 19.08 -6.88 20.33
N GLY A 160 18.25 -7.92 20.42
CA GLY A 160 18.43 -9.00 21.40
C GLY A 160 19.73 -9.78 21.22
N ILE A 161 20.13 -10.06 19.98
CA ILE A 161 21.41 -10.74 19.68
C ILE A 161 22.60 -9.85 20.06
N VAL A 162 22.53 -8.55 19.73
CA VAL A 162 23.59 -7.58 20.06
C VAL A 162 23.73 -7.39 21.57
N ASP A 163 22.62 -7.25 22.30
CA ASP A 163 22.62 -7.11 23.76
C ASP A 163 23.12 -8.38 24.46
N ARG A 164 22.77 -9.56 23.96
CA ARG A 164 23.29 -10.83 24.48
C ARG A 164 24.80 -10.95 24.25
N LYS A 165 25.32 -10.52 23.09
CA LYS A 165 26.78 -10.45 22.84
C LYS A 165 27.47 -9.44 23.77
N ARG A 166 26.88 -8.25 23.96
CA ARG A 166 27.43 -7.17 24.79
C ARG A 166 27.47 -7.55 26.27
N SER A 167 26.41 -8.15 26.79
CA SER A 167 26.32 -8.62 28.17
C SER A 167 27.26 -9.80 28.47
N ARG A 168 27.46 -10.72 27.52
CA ARG A 168 28.46 -11.80 27.64
C ARG A 168 29.89 -11.22 27.68
N SER A 169 30.18 -10.27 26.80
CA SER A 169 31.49 -9.60 26.75
C SER A 169 31.78 -8.83 28.05
N ARG A 170 30.80 -8.09 28.59
CA ARG A 170 30.93 -7.43 29.90
C ARG A 170 31.17 -8.44 31.03
N ARG A 171 30.45 -9.56 31.06
CA ARG A 171 30.67 -10.62 32.05
C ARG A 171 32.08 -11.21 31.96
N LEU A 172 32.57 -11.47 30.75
CA LEU A 172 33.93 -11.97 30.55
C LEU A 172 34.99 -10.95 30.98
N ALA A 173 34.79 -9.66 30.67
CA ALA A 173 35.68 -8.59 31.11
C ALA A 173 35.70 -8.45 32.66
N LEU A 174 34.53 -8.51 33.31
CA LEU A 174 34.44 -8.48 34.78
C LEU A 174 35.14 -9.69 35.42
N LYS A 175 34.97 -10.90 34.86
CA LYS A 175 35.63 -12.12 35.37
C LYS A 175 37.15 -12.07 35.20
N ALA A 176 37.65 -11.47 34.13
CA ALA A 176 39.08 -11.24 33.92
C ALA A 176 39.67 -10.21 34.89
N GLN A 177 38.87 -9.22 35.30
CA GLN A 177 39.29 -8.18 36.24
C GLN A 177 39.27 -8.65 37.70
N ASP A 178 38.32 -9.53 38.06
CA ASP A 178 38.24 -10.15 39.39
C ASP A 178 39.49 -11.00 39.70
N HIS A 179 40.00 -11.72 38.69
CA HIS A 179 41.21 -12.54 38.82
C HIS A 179 42.51 -11.74 39.04
N ARG A 180 42.49 -10.41 38.85
CA ARG A 180 43.65 -9.51 39.05
C ARG A 180 43.57 -8.66 40.32
N ARG A 181 42.64 -8.90 41.24
CA ARG A 181 42.59 -8.14 42.50
C ARG A 181 43.43 -8.82 43.59
N PRO A 182 44.55 -8.22 44.05
CA PRO A 182 45.20 -8.66 45.27
C PRO A 182 44.28 -8.41 46.48
N VAL A 183 44.15 -9.40 47.35
CA VAL A 183 43.32 -9.39 48.56
C VAL A 183 43.94 -8.44 49.59
N TRP A 184 43.61 -7.15 49.51
CA TRP A 184 43.83 -6.21 50.62
C TRP A 184 42.55 -6.11 51.43
N ARG A 185 42.49 -6.84 52.55
CA ARG A 185 41.57 -6.53 53.66
C ARG A 185 42.04 -5.21 54.28
N ALA A 186 41.21 -4.17 54.22
CA ALA A 186 41.28 -3.00 55.10
C ALA A 186 39.81 -2.54 55.31
N MET A 187 39.22 -2.90 56.45
CA MET A 187 39.19 -2.13 57.70
C MET A 187 38.28 -0.91 57.57
N SER A 188 37.17 -1.01 58.28
CA SER A 188 36.09 -0.05 58.47
C SER A 188 36.58 1.36 58.78
N CYS A 189 35.92 2.37 58.21
CA CYS A 189 35.80 3.67 58.87
C CYS A 189 34.43 4.28 58.55
N SER A 190 33.57 4.28 59.57
CA SER A 190 32.30 5.01 59.58
C SER A 190 32.59 6.51 59.61
N ALA A 191 32.07 7.26 58.64
CA ALA A 191 32.06 8.72 58.68
C ALA A 191 30.66 9.24 58.32
N THR A 192 29.93 9.54 59.38
CA THR A 192 28.65 10.23 59.45
C THR A 192 28.88 11.74 59.31
N SER A 193 28.21 12.44 58.39
CA SER A 193 27.78 13.85 58.56
C SER A 193 26.96 14.34 57.36
N ALA A 194 25.67 14.63 57.58
CA ALA A 194 25.01 15.95 57.51
C ALA A 194 24.85 16.55 56.10
N ARG A 195 23.64 16.50 55.52
CA ARG A 195 22.60 17.57 55.56
C ARG A 195 23.14 18.94 55.16
N LEU A 196 22.68 19.44 54.01
CA LEU A 196 22.21 20.82 53.82
C LEU A 196 21.41 20.93 52.51
N LEU A 197 20.09 21.09 52.67
CA LEU A 197 19.17 21.68 51.70
C LEU A 197 19.33 23.21 51.72
N PRO A 198 18.99 23.90 50.63
CA PRO A 198 18.32 25.18 50.75
C PRO A 198 16.93 25.12 50.11
N MET A 199 15.93 25.28 50.99
CA MET A 199 14.64 25.91 50.70
C MET A 199 14.89 27.38 50.36
N ILE A 200 14.33 27.89 49.26
CA ILE A 200 13.97 29.30 49.13
C ILE A 200 12.58 29.40 48.46
N CYS A 201 11.69 30.12 49.16
CA CYS A 201 10.39 30.68 48.77
C CYS A 201 10.38 31.25 47.33
N GLY A 202 9.30 31.26 46.56
CA GLY A 202 7.92 31.67 46.86
C GLY A 202 7.45 32.59 45.72
N TRP A 203 6.14 32.86 45.66
CA TRP A 203 5.37 33.60 44.61
C TRP A 203 4.93 32.69 43.45
N GLY A 204 3.68 32.60 43.00
CA GLY A 204 2.41 33.33 43.18
C GLY A 204 1.52 32.92 41.97
N PRO A 205 0.17 32.99 42.04
CA PRO A 205 -0.70 32.28 41.09
C PRO A 205 -1.15 33.08 39.86
N THR A 206 -1.17 32.41 38.70
CA THR A 206 -1.98 32.62 37.46
C THR A 206 -1.82 33.94 36.67
N PRO A 207 -1.94 33.88 35.32
CA PRO A 207 -3.26 34.13 34.73
C PRO A 207 -3.66 33.14 33.63
N ARG A 208 -4.97 32.85 33.65
CA ARG A 208 -5.78 32.14 32.68
C ARG A 208 -5.82 32.93 31.36
N MET A 209 -5.29 32.38 30.27
CA MET A 209 -5.52 32.92 28.93
C MET A 209 -6.94 32.57 28.47
N SER A 210 -7.75 33.60 28.31
CA SER A 210 -9.05 33.58 27.62
C SER A 210 -8.83 33.44 26.12
N PHE A 211 -9.33 32.36 25.53
CA PHE A 211 -9.54 32.25 24.10
C PHE A 211 -10.79 33.07 23.71
N PRO A 212 -10.79 33.80 22.58
CA PRO A 212 -11.96 34.53 22.12
C PRO A 212 -13.03 33.60 21.53
N ASP A 213 -14.24 33.70 22.08
CA ASP A 213 -15.51 33.16 21.57
C ASP A 213 -15.94 33.86 20.27
N ARG A 214 -15.25 33.56 19.16
CA ARG A 214 -15.73 33.88 17.80
C ARG A 214 -15.37 32.75 16.86
N LEU A 215 -16.21 31.73 16.81
CA LEU A 215 -16.54 30.91 15.62
C LEU A 215 -17.53 29.78 15.98
N MET A 216 -18.57 30.08 16.77
CA MET A 216 -19.71 29.17 16.98
C MET A 216 -21.00 29.95 16.69
N ASN A 217 -21.23 30.23 15.41
CA ASN A 217 -22.54 30.55 14.83
C ASN A 217 -22.44 30.54 13.30
N ALA A 218 -22.27 29.35 12.72
CA ALA A 218 -22.44 29.10 11.29
C ALA A 218 -22.81 27.64 11.00
N ALA A 219 -23.62 27.04 11.87
CA ALA A 219 -24.10 25.66 11.68
C ALA A 219 -25.57 25.54 12.10
N SER A 220 -26.42 26.25 11.37
CA SER A 220 -27.86 25.94 11.31
C SER A 220 -28.39 26.33 9.93
N GLN A 221 -27.93 25.60 8.91
CA GLN A 221 -28.67 25.47 7.65
C GLN A 221 -29.03 23.98 7.50
N PRO A 222 -30.30 23.64 7.26
CA PRO A 222 -30.78 22.27 7.23
C PRO A 222 -30.25 21.51 6.01
N ALA A 223 -30.08 20.21 6.21
CA ALA A 223 -29.61 19.22 5.25
C ALA A 223 -30.34 19.32 3.90
N ALA A 224 -29.63 19.78 2.87
CA ALA A 224 -29.97 19.46 1.50
C ALA A 224 -29.64 17.96 1.30
N THR A 225 -30.68 17.17 1.07
CA THR A 225 -30.59 15.75 0.72
C THR A 225 -29.69 15.58 -0.50
N ALA A 226 -28.53 14.96 -0.31
CA ALA A 226 -27.67 14.55 -1.41
C ALA A 226 -28.43 13.51 -2.27
N PRO A 227 -28.47 13.67 -3.60
CA PRO A 227 -29.13 12.70 -4.46
C PRO A 227 -28.39 11.36 -4.37
N SER A 228 -29.14 10.27 -4.32
CA SER A 228 -28.58 8.92 -4.40
C SER A 228 -27.82 8.75 -5.73
N VAL A 229 -26.79 7.90 -5.74
CA VAL A 229 -25.90 7.67 -6.90
C VAL A 229 -26.70 7.34 -8.18
N SER A 230 -27.88 6.73 -8.06
CA SER A 230 -28.77 6.45 -9.19
C SER A 230 -29.39 7.71 -9.82
N GLN A 231 -29.71 8.74 -9.02
CA GLN A 231 -30.27 10.01 -9.52
C GLN A 231 -29.19 10.88 -10.19
N ALA A 232 -27.99 10.90 -9.62
CA ALA A 232 -26.84 11.55 -10.26
C ALA A 232 -26.52 10.89 -11.62
N TRP A 233 -26.70 9.56 -11.72
CA TRP A 233 -26.43 8.84 -12.95
C TRP A 233 -27.48 9.04 -14.04
N GLN A 234 -28.76 9.15 -13.67
CA GLN A 234 -29.81 9.51 -14.63
C GLN A 234 -29.70 10.95 -15.15
N ALA A 235 -29.26 11.90 -14.31
CA ALA A 235 -29.06 13.29 -14.74
C ALA A 235 -27.92 13.42 -15.76
N ILE A 236 -26.86 12.61 -15.64
CA ILE A 236 -25.75 12.60 -16.60
C ILE A 236 -26.19 11.96 -17.93
N MET A 237 -26.97 10.87 -17.90
CA MET A 237 -27.50 10.24 -19.11
C MET A 237 -28.45 11.17 -19.89
N GLN A 238 -29.34 11.90 -19.20
CA GLN A 238 -30.24 12.86 -19.84
C GLN A 238 -29.52 14.06 -20.45
N SER A 239 -28.37 14.46 -19.91
CA SER A 239 -27.52 15.50 -20.50
C SER A 239 -26.86 15.06 -21.81
N CYS A 240 -26.70 13.76 -22.06
CA CYS A 240 -26.08 13.22 -23.27
C CYS A 240 -27.07 13.08 -24.43
N ASP A 241 -28.36 12.86 -24.16
CA ASP A 241 -29.39 12.70 -25.20
C ASP A 241 -29.89 14.03 -25.80
N GLY A 242 -29.59 15.17 -25.17
CA GLY A 242 -30.12 16.49 -25.54
C GLY A 242 -29.40 17.24 -26.66
N ARG A 243 -28.47 16.62 -27.41
CA ARG A 243 -27.67 17.33 -28.42
C ARG A 243 -27.55 16.58 -29.75
N ALA A 244 -28.69 16.21 -30.33
CA ALA A 244 -28.79 15.93 -31.76
C ALA A 244 -29.53 17.10 -32.45
N PRO A 245 -28.89 17.82 -33.40
CA PRO A 245 -29.61 18.81 -34.21
C PRO A 245 -30.58 18.07 -35.15
N SER A 246 -31.88 18.27 -34.93
CA SER A 246 -32.93 17.88 -35.84
C SER A 246 -32.90 18.78 -37.09
N SER A 247 -32.14 18.39 -38.12
CA SER A 247 -32.33 18.90 -39.47
C SER A 247 -31.75 17.96 -40.51
N PHE A 248 -32.57 17.03 -41.00
CA PHE A 248 -32.48 16.52 -42.38
C PHE A 248 -33.81 15.86 -42.80
N SER A 249 -34.46 16.48 -43.80
CA SER A 249 -35.39 16.00 -44.85
C SER A 249 -36.32 14.80 -44.58
N THR A 250 -37.58 14.79 -45.04
CA THR A 250 -38.08 15.14 -46.37
C THR A 250 -39.60 15.29 -46.32
#